data_AF-A0A3N5U0C8-F1
#
_entry.id   AF-A0A3N5U0C8-F1
#
_cell.length_a   1.000
_cell.length_b   1.000
_cell.length_c   1.000
_cell.angle_alpha   90.00
_cell.angle_beta   90.00
_cell.angle_gamma   90.00
#
_symmetry.space_group_name_H-M   'P 1'
#
loop_
_entity.id
_entity.type
_entity.pdbx_description
1 polymer ?
#
loop_
_entity_poly.entity_id
_entity_poly.type
_entity_poly.pdbx_seq_one_letter_code
_entity_poly.pdbx_strand_id
1 'polypeptide(L)'
;MLVDVASQQRDREALEKYAPLAEQQASHYDHVLYQAIAHRAWGVLNRLKGQYDEASIRFQQALSLFQKLETRWQIGRTYFELGELAIESADTPAARVYYSEAQKAFEEMKALPAANRMQEILEKLG
;
A
#
# COMPACT_ATOMS: atom_id res chain seq x y z
N MET A 1 -10.46 9.33 -2.68
CA MET A 1 -9.87 10.70 -2.64
C MET A 1 -8.98 10.90 -3.87
N LEU A 2 -8.65 12.13 -4.29
CA LEU A 2 -7.74 12.35 -5.43
C LEU A 2 -6.39 11.62 -5.26
N VAL A 3 -5.90 11.54 -4.02
CA VAL A 3 -4.66 10.82 -3.67
C VAL A 3 -4.76 9.30 -3.86
N ASP A 4 -5.94 8.69 -3.66
CA ASP A 4 -6.14 7.25 -3.88
C ASP A 4 -6.08 6.91 -5.38
N VAL A 5 -6.71 7.77 -6.19
CA VAL A 5 -6.72 7.60 -7.65
C VAL A 5 -5.31 7.76 -8.21
N ALA A 6 -4.59 8.80 -7.77
CA ALA A 6 -3.19 9.02 -8.15
C ALA A 6 -2.29 7.83 -7.75
N SER A 7 -2.51 7.27 -6.57
CA SER A 7 -1.79 6.07 -6.11
C SER A 7 -2.05 4.86 -7.02
N GLN A 8 -3.31 4.61 -7.38
CA GLN A 8 -3.69 3.49 -8.25
C GLN A 8 -3.14 3.63 -9.67
N GLN A 9 -3.09 4.86 -10.19
CA GLN A 9 -2.56 5.16 -11.52
C GLN A 9 -1.03 5.26 -11.55
N ARG A 10 -0.38 5.18 -10.38
CA ARG A 10 1.06 5.47 -10.21
C ARG A 10 1.43 6.83 -10.81
N ASP A 11 0.51 7.79 -10.71
CA ASP A 11 0.72 9.15 -11.19
C ASP A 11 1.58 9.91 -10.18
N ARG A 12 2.88 9.95 -10.46
CA ARG A 12 3.86 10.59 -9.59
C ARG A 12 3.60 12.08 -9.42
N GLU A 13 3.26 12.80 -10.49
CA GLU A 13 3.06 14.26 -10.43
C GLU A 13 1.85 14.59 -9.55
N ALA A 14 0.75 13.84 -9.74
CA ALA A 14 -0.41 13.98 -8.89
C ALA A 14 -0.10 13.60 -7.43
N LEU A 15 0.70 12.55 -7.18
CA LEU A 15 1.08 12.15 -5.83
C LEU A 15 1.96 13.21 -5.13
N GLU A 16 2.90 13.83 -5.84
CA GLU A 16 3.71 14.93 -5.30
C GLU A 16 2.84 16.10 -4.85
N LYS A 17 1.74 16.36 -5.56
CA LYS A 17 0.77 17.40 -5.20
C LYS A 17 -0.17 16.98 -4.07
N TYR A 18 -0.72 15.77 -4.12
CA TYR A 18 -1.86 15.38 -3.27
C TYR A 18 -1.48 14.66 -1.98
N ALA A 19 -0.33 13.97 -1.91
CA ALA A 19 0.08 13.28 -0.69
C ALA A 19 0.31 14.25 0.50
N PRO A 20 1.00 15.40 0.35
CA PRO A 20 1.15 16.38 1.43
C PRO A 20 -0.18 16.97 1.90
N LEU A 21 -1.07 17.28 0.95
CA LEU A 21 -2.39 17.84 1.25
C LEU A 21 -3.27 16.85 2.02
N ALA A 22 -3.22 15.57 1.63
CA ALA A 22 -3.95 14.52 2.33
C ALA A 22 -3.45 14.34 3.77
N GLU A 23 -2.13 14.39 4.00
CA GLU A 23 -1.55 14.30 5.35
C GLU A 23 -1.94 15.49 6.21
N GLN A 24 -1.82 16.72 5.69
CA GLN A 24 -2.21 17.94 6.40
C GLN A 24 -3.69 17.92 6.81
N GLN A 25 -4.58 17.54 5.89
CA GLN A 25 -6.01 17.42 6.18
C GLN A 25 -6.29 16.33 7.21
N ALA A 26 -5.63 15.18 7.09
CA ALA A 26 -5.83 14.07 8.01
C ALA A 26 -5.38 14.39 9.45
N SER A 27 -4.31 15.19 9.60
CA SER A 27 -3.85 15.70 10.90
C SER A 27 -4.78 16.77 11.48
N HIS A 28 -5.48 17.54 10.64
CA HIS A 28 -6.40 18.59 11.12
C HIS A 28 -7.69 18.03 11.72
N TYR A 29 -8.13 16.86 11.27
CA TYR A 29 -9.40 16.24 11.68
C TYR A 29 -9.23 14.96 12.54
N ASP A 30 -8.01 14.65 12.99
CA ASP A 30 -7.66 13.40 13.71
C ASP A 30 -8.24 12.13 13.06
N HIS A 31 -8.36 12.14 11.74
CA HIS A 31 -9.08 11.10 11.02
C HIS A 31 -8.13 9.97 10.65
N VAL A 32 -8.00 8.99 11.55
CA VAL A 32 -7.07 7.85 11.46
C VAL A 32 -7.09 7.16 10.09
N LEU A 33 -8.27 7.01 9.46
CA LEU A 33 -8.37 6.41 8.12
C LEU A 33 -7.69 7.27 7.05
N TYR A 34 -7.83 8.60 7.11
CA TYR A 34 -7.19 9.49 6.14
C TYR A 34 -5.69 9.60 6.39
N GLN A 35 -5.25 9.50 7.65
CA GLN A 35 -3.83 9.42 7.99
C GLN A 35 -3.22 8.16 7.36
N ALA A 36 -3.87 7.01 7.51
CA ALA A 36 -3.43 5.76 6.90
C ALA A 36 -3.35 5.83 5.36
N ILE A 37 -4.36 6.44 4.72
CA ILE A 37 -4.38 6.66 3.26
C ILE A 37 -3.22 7.57 2.83
N ALA A 38 -2.98 8.67 3.56
CA ALA A 38 -1.89 9.60 3.28
C ALA A 38 -0.52 8.94 3.42
N HIS A 39 -0.29 8.16 4.48
CA HIS A 39 0.93 7.38 4.66
C HIS A 39 1.15 6.41 3.48
N ARG A 40 0.12 5.68 3.04
CA ARG A 40 0.28 4.77 1.88
C ARG A 40 0.59 5.54 0.60
N ALA A 41 -0.05 6.69 0.37
CA ALA A 41 0.23 7.52 -0.79
C ALA A 41 1.68 8.03 -0.82
N TRP A 42 2.21 8.46 0.34
CA TRP A 42 3.62 8.78 0.50
C TRP A 42 4.52 7.58 0.21
N GLY A 43 4.14 6.39 0.67
CA GLY A 43 4.85 5.15 0.36
C GLY A 43 4.94 4.89 -1.15
N VAL A 44 3.82 5.03 -1.88
CA VAL A 44 3.79 4.89 -3.34
C VAL A 44 4.68 5.95 -4.00
N LEU A 45 4.58 7.20 -3.56
CA LEU A 45 5.39 8.30 -4.10
C LEU A 45 6.89 8.05 -3.92
N ASN A 46 7.32 7.66 -2.72
CA ASN A 46 8.73 7.40 -2.41
C ASN A 46 9.24 6.19 -3.19
N ARG A 47 8.44 5.14 -3.33
CA ARG A 47 8.77 3.99 -4.19
C ARG A 47 9.00 4.42 -5.64
N LEU A 48 8.09 5.21 -6.21
CA LEU A 48 8.24 5.76 -7.58
C LEU A 48 9.45 6.70 -7.73
N LYS A 49 10.00 7.22 -6.63
CA LYS A 49 11.24 8.00 -6.59
C LYS A 49 12.49 7.16 -6.36
N GLY A 50 12.36 5.84 -6.16
CA GLY A 50 13.47 4.96 -5.78
C GLY A 50 13.92 5.09 -4.33
N GLN A 51 13.12 5.76 -3.48
CA GLN A 51 13.38 5.99 -2.06
C GLN A 51 12.77 4.84 -1.25
N TYR A 52 13.38 3.66 -1.34
CA TYR A 52 12.78 2.42 -0.87
C TYR A 52 12.66 2.33 0.65
N ASP A 53 13.65 2.85 1.40
CA ASP A 53 13.60 2.88 2.85
C ASP A 53 12.46 3.76 3.36
N GLU A 54 12.33 4.98 2.82
CA GLU A 54 11.23 5.87 3.15
C GLU A 54 9.88 5.33 2.70
N ALA A 55 9.83 4.62 1.56
CA ALA A 55 8.62 3.95 1.11
C ALA A 55 8.17 2.87 2.11
N SER A 56 9.12 2.02 2.55
CA SER A 56 8.87 0.95 3.52
C SER A 56 8.32 1.50 4.83
N ILE A 57 8.97 2.54 5.39
CA ILE A 57 8.51 3.21 6.62
C ILE A 57 7.06 3.72 6.47
N ARG A 58 6.78 4.41 5.37
CA ARG A 58 5.45 4.98 5.11
C ARG A 58 4.38 3.90 4.93
N PHE A 59 4.70 2.80 4.23
CA PHE A 59 3.77 1.68 4.12
C PHE A 59 3.52 0.97 5.45
N GLN A 60 4.55 0.77 6.29
CA GLN A 60 4.38 0.16 7.61
C GLN A 60 3.51 1.02 8.54
N GLN A 61 3.67 2.35 8.50
CA GLN A 61 2.79 3.27 9.21
C GLN A 61 1.34 3.15 8.76
N ALA A 62 1.09 3.13 7.44
CA ALA A 62 -0.25 2.94 6.89
C ALA A 62 -0.84 1.58 7.33
N LEU A 63 -0.05 0.51 7.25
CA LEU A 63 -0.46 -0.84 7.61
C LEU A 63 -0.89 -0.92 9.09
N SER A 64 -0.08 -0.36 10.00
CA SER A 64 -0.39 -0.32 11.43
C SER A 64 -1.72 0.39 11.71
N LEU A 65 -1.98 1.51 11.03
CA LEU A 65 -3.24 2.24 11.18
C LEU A 65 -4.43 1.46 10.59
N PHE A 66 -4.28 0.87 9.41
CA PHE A 66 -5.35 0.06 8.80
C PHE A 66 -5.67 -1.21 9.60
N GLN A 67 -4.68 -1.80 10.27
CA GLN A 67 -4.86 -2.91 11.22
C GLN A 67 -5.67 -2.47 12.45
N LYS A 68 -5.36 -1.31 13.04
CA LYS A 68 -6.15 -0.75 14.16
C LYS A 68 -7.59 -0.44 13.77
N LEU A 69 -7.82 -0.07 12.51
CA LEU A 69 -9.15 0.19 11.96
C LEU A 69 -9.85 -1.08 11.46
N GLU A 70 -9.18 -2.24 11.51
CA GLU A 70 -9.69 -3.53 11.02
C GLU A 70 -10.15 -3.51 9.55
N THR A 71 -9.55 -2.64 8.74
CA THR A 71 -9.93 -2.43 7.34
C THR A 71 -9.23 -3.44 6.41
N ARG A 72 -9.69 -4.69 6.42
CA ARG A 72 -9.06 -5.82 5.68
C ARG A 72 -8.70 -5.52 4.22
N TRP A 73 -9.60 -4.87 3.48
CA TRP A 73 -9.32 -4.45 2.11
C TRP A 73 -8.11 -3.51 2.00
N GLN A 74 -7.98 -2.55 2.92
CA GLN A 74 -6.88 -1.59 2.92
C GLN A 74 -5.57 -2.22 3.42
N ILE A 75 -5.67 -3.17 4.35
CA ILE A 75 -4.55 -4.01 4.80
C ILE A 75 -3.98 -4.80 3.61
N GLY A 76 -4.83 -5.53 2.89
CA GLY A 76 -4.41 -6.30 1.71
C GLY A 76 -3.79 -5.44 0.63
N ARG A 77 -4.36 -4.27 0.35
CA ARG A 77 -3.77 -3.30 -0.59
C ARG A 77 -2.39 -2.81 -0.12
N THR A 78 -2.20 -2.58 1.18
CA THR A 78 -0.93 -2.08 1.70
C THR A 78 0.16 -3.16 1.66
N TYR A 79 -0.20 -4.42 1.95
CA TYR A 79 0.69 -5.56 1.73
C TYR A 79 1.04 -5.76 0.27
N PHE A 80 0.10 -5.56 -0.65
CA PHE A 80 0.41 -5.59 -2.09
C PHE A 80 1.49 -4.54 -2.46
N GLU A 81 1.35 -3.29 -1.99
CA GLU A 81 2.36 -2.25 -2.28
C GLU A 81 3.73 -2.56 -1.64
N LEU A 82 3.77 -3.18 -0.46
CA LEU A 82 5.00 -3.68 0.16
C LEU A 82 5.63 -4.83 -0.64
N GLY A 83 4.82 -5.71 -1.21
CA GLY A 83 5.28 -6.76 -2.13
C GLY A 83 5.93 -6.17 -3.38
N GLU A 84 5.28 -5.18 -3.99
CA GLU A 84 5.85 -4.51 -5.16
C GLU A 84 7.14 -3.75 -4.83
N LEU A 85 7.20 -3.09 -3.67
CA LEU A 85 8.43 -2.45 -3.19
C LEU A 85 9.57 -3.47 -3.02
N ALA A 86 9.27 -4.65 -2.47
CA ALA A 86 10.25 -5.71 -2.29
C ALA A 86 10.75 -6.27 -3.64
N ILE A 87 9.87 -6.41 -4.64
CA ILE A 87 10.28 -6.76 -6.02
C ILE A 87 11.22 -5.70 -6.60
N GLU A 88 10.87 -4.42 -6.49
CA GLU A 88 11.69 -3.29 -6.98
C GLU A 88 13.03 -3.17 -6.23
N SER A 89 13.09 -3.69 -5.00
CA SER A 89 14.30 -3.77 -4.16
C SER A 89 15.07 -5.09 -4.33
N ALA A 90 14.66 -5.96 -5.25
CA ALA A 90 15.22 -7.30 -5.48
C ALA A 90 15.18 -8.26 -4.26
N ASP A 91 14.25 -8.03 -3.33
CA ASP A 91 13.98 -8.90 -2.16
C ASP A 91 12.78 -9.82 -2.45
N THR A 92 13.01 -10.82 -3.30
CA THR A 92 12.01 -11.83 -3.67
C THR A 92 11.45 -12.59 -2.45
N PRO A 93 12.25 -12.98 -1.43
CA PRO A 93 11.73 -13.61 -0.22
C PRO A 93 10.71 -12.73 0.51
N ALA A 94 11.00 -11.44 0.72
CA ALA A 94 10.07 -10.52 1.37
C ALA A 94 8.81 -10.29 0.50
N ALA A 95 8.97 -10.16 -0.82
CA ALA A 95 7.85 -10.01 -1.73
C ALA A 95 6.84 -11.17 -1.60
N ARG A 96 7.33 -12.42 -1.54
CA ARG A 96 6.48 -13.60 -1.36
C ARG A 96 5.68 -13.55 -0.05
N VAL A 97 6.31 -13.12 1.05
CA VAL A 97 5.63 -12.96 2.34
C VAL A 97 4.53 -11.91 2.22
N TYR A 98 4.84 -10.74 1.68
CA TYR A 98 3.87 -9.65 1.55
C TYR A 98 2.70 -9.99 0.63
N TYR A 99 2.93 -10.63 -0.52
CA TYR A 99 1.84 -11.05 -1.39
C TYR A 99 0.96 -12.14 -0.77
N SER A 100 1.54 -13.04 0.03
CA SER A 100 0.75 -14.04 0.78
C SER A 100 -0.16 -13.38 1.83
N GLU A 101 0.36 -12.40 2.56
CA GLU A 101 -0.45 -11.64 3.52
C GLU A 101 -1.53 -10.78 2.82
N ALA A 102 -1.22 -10.23 1.64
CA ALA A 102 -2.22 -9.54 0.82
C ALA A 102 -3.35 -10.49 0.39
N GLN A 103 -3.00 -11.70 -0.06
CA GLN A 103 -3.98 -12.73 -0.45
C GLN A 103 -4.91 -13.07 0.69
N LYS A 104 -4.38 -13.40 1.88
CA LYS A 104 -5.19 -13.73 3.07
C LYS A 104 -6.19 -12.63 3.39
N ALA A 105 -5.74 -11.37 3.37
CA ALA A 105 -6.61 -10.22 3.65
C ALA A 105 -7.74 -10.05 2.61
N PHE A 106 -7.50 -10.40 1.34
CA PHE A 106 -8.52 -10.36 0.29
C PHE A 106 -9.49 -11.55 0.33
N GLU A 107 -9.00 -12.74 0.67
CA GLU A 107 -9.83 -13.95 0.82
C GLU A 107 -10.84 -13.82 1.95
N GLU A 108 -10.45 -13.25 3.09
CA GLU A 108 -11.34 -12.95 4.22
C GLU A 108 -12.52 -12.04 3.81
N MET A 109 -12.32 -11.21 2.79
CA MET A 109 -13.34 -10.30 2.24
C MET A 109 -14.20 -10.93 1.13
N LYS A 110 -14.00 -12.23 0.82
CA LYS A 110 -14.56 -12.91 -0.37
C LYS A 110 -14.26 -12.18 -1.68
N ALA A 111 -13.17 -11.41 -1.72
CA ALA A 111 -12.79 -10.63 -2.89
C ALA A 111 -11.95 -11.47 -3.86
N LEU A 112 -12.61 -12.43 -4.51
CA LEU A 112 -12.00 -13.44 -5.38
C LEU A 112 -11.08 -12.86 -6.49
N PRO A 113 -11.42 -11.76 -7.19
CA PRO A 113 -10.54 -11.24 -8.25
C PRO A 113 -9.18 -10.73 -7.73
N ALA A 114 -9.16 -10.14 -6.53
CA ALA A 114 -7.92 -9.63 -5.94
C ALA A 114 -7.05 -10.76 -5.40
N ALA A 115 -7.68 -11.77 -4.78
CA ALA A 115 -6.99 -12.98 -4.31
C ALA A 115 -6.35 -13.76 -5.47
N ASN A 116 -7.09 -13.97 -6.57
CA ASN A 116 -6.57 -14.67 -7.76
C ASN A 116 -5.36 -13.97 -8.37
N ARG A 117 -5.37 -12.63 -8.40
CA ARG A 117 -4.20 -11.85 -8.86
C ARG A 117 -2.97 -12.10 -7.99
N MET A 118 -3.13 -12.25 -6.67
CA MET A 118 -2.00 -12.56 -5.79
C MET A 118 -1.46 -13.96 -6.04
N GLN A 119 -2.33 -14.92 -6.31
CA GLN A 119 -1.94 -16.28 -6.68
C GLN A 119 -1.06 -16.30 -7.93
N GLU A 120 -1.49 -15.63 -9.01
CA GLU A 120 -0.71 -15.56 -10.26
C GLU A 120 0.68 -14.94 -10.06
N ILE A 121 0.79 -13.93 -9.18
CA ILE A 121 2.08 -13.31 -8.84
C ILE A 121 2.96 -14.31 -8.08
N LEU A 122 2.40 -14.98 -7.06
CA LEU A 122 3.14 -15.94 -6.24
C LEU A 122 3.66 -17.15 -7.02
N GLU A 123 2.92 -17.59 -8.04
CA GLU A 123 3.33 -18.66 -8.96
C GLU A 123 4.53 -18.25 -9.83
N LYS A 124 4.58 -16.99 -10.29
CA LYS A 124 5.71 -16.45 -11.08
C LYS A 124 6.98 -16.21 -10.28
N LEU A 125 6.86 -16.13 -8.95
CA LEU A 125 7.99 -15.96 -8.03
C LEU A 125 8.60 -17.30 -7.57
N GLY A 126 8.06 -18.43 -8.01
CA GLY A 126 8.57 -19.78 -7.77
C GLY A 126 9.46 -20.26 -8.91
#